data_AF-G2SQ07-F1
#
_entry.id   AF-G2SQ07-F1
#
_cell.length_a   1.000
_cell.length_b   1.000
_cell.length_c   1.000
_cell.angle_alpha   90.00
_cell.angle_beta   90.00
_cell.angle_gamma   90.00
#
_symmetry.space_group_name_H-M   'P 1'
#
loop_
_entity.id
_entity.type
_entity.pdbx_description
1 polymer ?
#
loop_
_entity_poly.entity_id
_entity_poly.type
_entity_poly.pdbx_seq_one_letter_code
_entity_poly.pdbx_strand_id
1 'polypeptide(L)'
;MYMYLKKDKGSPLTVFLVIWTTICFLYGLHLYKIVEVSFSTELTIILGISFFIIGYLIANSIKINGNGKKLVQEDINSFFLIKTITIFDYIYVAPIYLNKIFMIFSSGWSVKNAKLLLGEGNDVFTVYFFDPFNFFLVALTVYLIIYKRKEKFLIFSGLFLNILFFMATGSRARLIFFVLSFAVMALTDRSEYMVKIKSKVKYILLAGAGIVITVSGYGMQLFKSFYFYACSCVPLMDSLITQSDYHFTQGYTYGVLSCNGFLRIIPKAIQLITGNPVKWSVFTIADKYTEYFEYAKYVAPDEITNSFYSFIGNFFLDGGYVGVVLFSIVYGYVICMIYKKNAGINNAKSKVMLAFIYYAMFFSMVRCSWMSIRFAIGFLFVFLLNSNHKYRFKIRN
;
A
#
# COMPACT_ATOMS: atom_id res chain seq x y z
N MET A 1 23.72 8.62 11.24
CA MET A 1 22.61 7.68 10.91
C MET A 1 22.44 6.56 11.94
N TYR A 2 23.50 5.83 12.30
CA TYR A 2 23.50 4.72 13.28
C TYR A 2 22.95 5.08 14.68
N MET A 3 23.21 6.30 15.17
CA MET A 3 22.66 6.78 16.45
C MET A 3 21.15 7.02 16.44
N TYR A 4 20.52 7.28 15.28
CA TYR A 4 19.07 7.54 15.18
C TYR A 4 18.25 6.24 15.15
N LEU A 5 18.76 5.21 14.47
CA LEU A 5 18.15 3.88 14.39
C LEU A 5 18.10 3.17 15.77
N LYS A 6 18.95 3.58 16.71
CA LYS A 6 19.05 2.96 18.05
C LYS A 6 17.87 3.28 18.98
N LYS A 7 17.13 4.38 18.75
CA LYS A 7 16.01 4.79 19.64
C LYS A 7 14.64 4.21 19.24
N ASP A 8 14.45 3.84 17.98
CA ASP A 8 13.19 3.28 17.50
C ASP A 8 13.36 2.40 16.24
N LYS A 9 13.83 1.15 16.46
CA LYS A 9 14.06 0.14 15.40
C LYS A 9 12.82 -0.14 14.54
N GLY A 10 11.63 0.19 15.05
CA GLY A 10 10.38 0.02 14.33
C GLY A 10 10.03 1.17 13.39
N SER A 11 10.75 2.29 13.37
CA SER A 11 10.33 3.49 12.62
C SER A 11 10.17 3.23 11.10
N PRO A 12 9.24 3.92 10.42
CA PRO A 12 9.04 3.77 8.97
C PRO A 12 10.31 4.05 8.16
N LEU A 13 11.16 4.99 8.62
CA LEU A 13 12.47 5.24 8.02
C LEU A 13 13.35 3.99 8.06
N THR A 14 13.39 3.28 9.18
CA THR A 14 14.18 2.05 9.30
C THR A 14 13.68 0.99 8.32
N VAL A 15 12.36 0.79 8.25
CA VAL A 15 11.75 -0.18 7.34
C VAL A 15 12.03 0.18 5.88
N PHE A 16 11.88 1.46 5.52
CA PHE A 16 12.19 1.96 4.19
C PHE A 16 13.66 1.69 3.81
N LEU A 17 14.60 2.03 4.69
CA LEU A 17 16.03 1.81 4.43
C LEU A 17 16.36 0.33 4.33
N VAL A 18 15.82 -0.53 5.19
CA VAL A 18 16.04 -1.98 5.10
C VAL A 18 15.54 -2.52 3.77
N ILE A 19 14.35 -2.11 3.32
CA ILE A 19 13.80 -2.52 2.03
C ILE A 19 14.73 -2.07 0.90
N TRP A 20 15.03 -0.78 0.80
CA TRP A 20 15.80 -0.24 -0.33
C TRP A 20 17.25 -0.68 -0.34
N THR A 21 17.89 -0.82 0.83
CA THR A 21 19.22 -1.43 0.91
C THR A 21 19.18 -2.89 0.45
N THR A 22 18.14 -3.66 0.81
CA THR A 22 17.99 -5.05 0.34
C THR A 22 17.80 -5.11 -1.18
N ILE A 23 16.97 -4.22 -1.75
CA ILE A 23 16.73 -4.12 -3.19
C ILE A 23 18.04 -3.83 -3.93
N CYS A 24 18.75 -2.76 -3.54
CA CYS A 24 20.01 -2.38 -4.17
C CYS A 24 21.10 -3.45 -3.99
N PHE A 25 21.17 -4.08 -2.81
CA PHE A 25 22.12 -5.17 -2.57
C PHE A 25 21.84 -6.37 -3.46
N LEU A 26 20.58 -6.85 -3.52
CA LEU A 26 20.21 -7.98 -4.36
C LEU A 26 20.43 -7.67 -5.84
N TYR A 27 20.06 -6.47 -6.29
CA TYR A 27 20.32 -6.03 -7.65
C TYR A 27 21.82 -6.09 -7.99
N GLY A 28 22.68 -5.55 -7.12
CA GLY A 28 24.13 -5.52 -7.29
C GLY A 28 24.82 -6.90 -7.29
N LEU A 29 24.12 -7.98 -6.95
CA LEU A 29 24.65 -9.34 -7.12
C LEU A 29 24.62 -9.80 -8.59
N HIS A 30 23.86 -9.12 -9.46
CA HIS A 30 23.68 -9.45 -10.88
C HIS A 30 23.34 -10.93 -11.15
N LEU A 31 22.59 -11.56 -10.26
CA LEU A 31 22.23 -12.97 -10.40
C LEU A 31 21.28 -13.16 -11.58
N TYR A 32 21.35 -14.35 -12.20
CA TYR A 32 20.44 -14.75 -13.29
C TYR A 32 20.46 -13.82 -14.52
N LYS A 33 21.55 -13.10 -14.75
CA LYS A 33 21.71 -12.17 -15.88
C LYS A 33 20.61 -11.10 -15.89
N ILE A 34 20.27 -10.56 -14.70
CA ILE A 34 19.39 -9.40 -14.60
C ILE A 34 19.98 -8.23 -15.41
N VAL A 35 19.11 -7.50 -16.11
CA VAL A 35 19.49 -6.42 -17.01
C VAL A 35 20.23 -5.31 -16.25
N GLU A 36 21.39 -4.91 -16.79
CA GLU A 36 22.16 -3.77 -16.30
C GLU A 36 21.42 -2.47 -16.57
N VAL A 37 21.50 -1.53 -15.63
CA VAL A 37 20.82 -0.24 -15.72
C VAL A 37 21.79 0.89 -16.02
N SER A 38 21.27 1.96 -16.60
CA SER A 38 22.03 3.18 -16.86
C SER A 38 22.39 3.91 -15.56
N PHE A 39 23.46 4.70 -15.62
CA PHE A 39 23.84 5.63 -14.55
C PHE A 39 22.70 6.59 -14.17
N SER A 40 21.87 7.00 -15.13
CA SER A 40 20.69 7.84 -14.88
C SER A 40 19.72 7.18 -13.91
N THR A 41 19.51 5.87 -14.01
CA THR A 41 18.66 5.10 -13.10
C THR A 41 19.26 5.00 -11.71
N GLU A 42 20.55 4.70 -11.61
CA GLU A 42 21.27 4.67 -10.34
C GLU A 42 21.21 6.01 -9.62
N LEU A 43 21.49 7.11 -10.34
CA LEU A 43 21.38 8.47 -9.84
C LEU A 43 19.95 8.77 -9.34
N THR A 44 18.94 8.36 -10.10
CA THR A 44 17.53 8.55 -9.74
C THR A 44 17.16 7.81 -8.45
N ILE A 45 17.65 6.58 -8.26
CA ILE A 45 17.49 5.82 -7.01
C ILE A 45 18.14 6.56 -5.83
N ILE A 46 19.39 6.98 -6.00
CA ILE A 46 20.15 7.69 -4.96
C ILE A 46 19.45 8.98 -4.55
N LEU A 47 18.97 9.76 -5.53
CA LEU A 47 18.21 10.99 -5.29
C LEU A 47 16.92 10.68 -4.52
N GLY A 48 16.12 9.71 -4.98
CA GLY A 48 14.87 9.34 -4.34
C GLY A 48 15.04 8.93 -2.87
N ILE A 49 15.99 8.04 -2.59
CA ILE A 49 16.29 7.59 -1.22
C ILE A 49 16.82 8.74 -0.35
N SER A 50 17.78 9.51 -0.86
CA SER A 50 18.42 10.59 -0.10
C SER A 50 17.43 11.69 0.28
N PHE A 51 16.60 12.11 -0.67
CA PHE A 51 15.61 13.17 -0.44
C PHE A 51 14.41 12.70 0.38
N PHE A 52 14.06 11.41 0.33
CA PHE A 52 13.13 10.83 1.30
C PHE A 52 13.67 10.95 2.74
N ILE A 53 14.95 10.61 2.96
CA ILE A 53 15.59 10.74 4.27
C ILE A 53 15.58 12.21 4.72
N ILE A 54 15.92 13.15 3.83
CA ILE A 54 15.90 14.59 4.13
C ILE A 54 14.49 15.03 4.56
N GLY A 55 13.46 14.69 3.79
CA GLY A 55 12.07 15.01 4.13
C GLY A 55 11.64 14.44 5.48
N TYR A 56 12.02 13.19 5.76
CA TYR A 56 11.77 12.55 7.04
C TYR A 56 12.46 13.29 8.20
N LEU A 57 13.74 13.66 8.03
CA LEU A 57 14.51 14.39 9.06
C LEU A 57 13.93 15.79 9.33
N ILE A 58 13.49 16.50 8.29
CA ILE A 58 12.80 17.79 8.42
C ILE A 58 11.53 17.63 9.26
N ALA A 59 10.64 16.69 8.93
CA ALA A 59 9.45 16.43 9.74
C ALA A 59 9.79 15.99 11.18
N ASN A 60 10.89 15.28 11.35
CA ASN A 60 11.29 14.79 12.65
C ASN A 60 11.81 15.90 13.58
N SER A 61 12.44 16.95 13.05
CA SER A 61 12.91 18.10 13.83
C SER A 61 11.75 18.98 14.34
N ILE A 62 10.61 18.98 13.65
CA ILE A 62 9.42 19.74 14.08
C ILE A 62 8.85 19.14 15.37
N LYS A 63 8.78 19.93 16.44
CA LYS A 63 8.11 19.50 17.68
C LYS A 63 6.61 19.43 17.44
N ILE A 64 6.06 18.22 17.44
CA ILE A 64 4.61 18.03 17.51
C ILE A 64 4.28 18.02 19.00
N ASN A 65 3.46 18.97 19.46
CA ASN A 65 2.92 18.97 20.82
C ASN A 65 2.09 17.70 21.00
N GLY A 66 2.75 16.66 21.48
CA GLY A 66 2.14 15.38 21.79
C GLY A 66 1.23 15.59 22.99
N ASN A 67 -0.08 15.52 22.77
CA ASN A 67 -1.04 15.22 23.82
C ASN A 67 -0.54 13.96 24.56
N GLY A 68 0.09 14.16 25.72
CA GLY A 68 0.79 13.09 26.44
C GLY A 68 -0.13 11.90 26.68
N LYS A 69 0.36 10.67 26.41
CA LYS A 69 -0.28 9.36 26.61
C LYS A 69 -1.77 9.42 27.01
N LYS A 70 -2.63 9.98 26.14
CA LYS A 70 -4.06 10.03 26.42
C LYS A 70 -4.58 8.62 26.19
N LEU A 71 -5.22 8.03 27.19
CA LEU A 71 -6.06 6.87 26.96
C LEU A 71 -7.20 7.35 26.08
N VAL A 72 -7.14 6.97 24.80
CA VAL A 72 -8.18 7.34 23.85
C VAL A 72 -9.21 6.22 23.86
N GLN A 73 -10.41 6.53 24.33
CA GLN A 73 -11.53 5.61 24.26
C GLN A 73 -12.17 5.76 22.88
N GLU A 74 -12.32 4.64 22.18
CA GLU A 74 -12.95 4.62 20.85
C GLU A 74 -14.43 4.94 20.95
N ASP A 75 -14.94 5.67 19.96
CA ASP A 75 -16.35 6.00 19.88
C ASP A 75 -17.16 4.78 19.43
N ILE A 76 -18.17 4.41 20.23
CA ILE A 76 -19.09 3.30 19.94
C ILE A 76 -19.82 3.55 18.61
N ASN A 77 -20.12 4.82 18.31
CA ASN A 77 -20.83 5.21 17.09
C ASN A 77 -20.01 4.91 15.82
N SER A 78 -18.68 5.00 15.89
CA SER A 78 -17.80 4.69 14.75
C SER A 78 -17.91 3.22 14.33
N PHE A 79 -17.94 2.29 15.29
CA PHE A 79 -18.08 0.86 14.95
C PHE A 79 -19.47 0.51 14.45
N PHE A 80 -20.51 1.17 14.94
CA PHE A 80 -21.87 1.00 14.42
C PHE A 80 -21.94 1.40 12.94
N LEU A 81 -21.44 2.59 12.58
CA LEU A 81 -21.39 3.04 11.19
C LEU A 81 -20.61 2.07 10.29
N ILE A 82 -19.45 1.61 10.73
CA ILE A 82 -18.62 0.66 9.97
C ILE A 82 -19.38 -0.67 9.78
N LYS A 83 -20.10 -1.17 10.79
CA LYS A 83 -20.95 -2.37 10.66
C LYS A 83 -22.02 -2.16 9.59
N THR A 84 -22.71 -1.02 9.63
CA THR A 84 -23.74 -0.70 8.64
C THR A 84 -23.17 -0.68 7.22
N ILE A 85 -22.04 0.00 7.00
CA ILE A 85 -21.37 0.02 5.69
C ILE A 85 -20.94 -1.40 5.26
N THR A 86 -20.43 -2.21 6.20
CA THR A 86 -20.03 -3.59 5.93
C THR A 86 -21.22 -4.46 5.51
N ILE A 87 -22.42 -4.26 6.08
CA ILE A 87 -23.63 -4.97 5.64
C ILE A 87 -23.97 -4.62 4.19
N PHE A 88 -23.92 -3.34 3.83
CA PHE A 88 -24.14 -2.91 2.44
C PHE A 88 -23.09 -3.47 1.47
N ASP A 89 -21.82 -3.48 1.89
CA ASP A 89 -20.71 -4.08 1.13
C ASP A 89 -20.95 -5.58 0.90
N TYR A 90 -21.42 -6.31 1.91
CA TYR A 90 -21.81 -7.71 1.75
C TYR A 90 -22.93 -7.92 0.73
N ILE A 91 -23.99 -7.12 0.82
CA ILE A 91 -25.14 -7.23 -0.07
C ILE A 91 -24.72 -6.93 -1.52
N TYR A 92 -23.80 -5.98 -1.71
CA TYR A 92 -23.39 -5.51 -3.04
C TYR A 92 -22.25 -6.32 -3.65
N VAL A 93 -21.12 -6.45 -2.94
CA VAL A 93 -19.86 -6.99 -3.49
C VAL A 93 -19.77 -8.51 -3.40
N ALA A 94 -20.29 -9.13 -2.33
CA ALA A 94 -20.16 -10.58 -2.17
C ALA A 94 -20.80 -11.37 -3.32
N PRO A 95 -22.01 -11.03 -3.83
CA PRO A 95 -22.58 -11.67 -5.01
C PRO A 95 -21.69 -11.52 -6.25
N ILE A 96 -21.09 -10.34 -6.45
CA ILE A 96 -20.18 -10.09 -7.58
C ILE A 96 -18.97 -11.02 -7.52
N TYR A 97 -18.29 -11.09 -6.36
CA TYR A 97 -17.13 -11.97 -6.19
C TYR A 97 -17.49 -13.45 -6.30
N LEU A 98 -18.61 -13.88 -5.71
CA LEU A 98 -19.08 -15.25 -5.81
C LEU A 98 -19.38 -15.63 -7.26
N ASN A 99 -20.04 -14.76 -8.02
CA ASN A 99 -20.28 -15.00 -9.45
C ASN A 99 -18.95 -15.17 -10.21
N LYS A 100 -17.96 -14.29 -9.98
CA LYS A 100 -16.62 -14.43 -10.59
C LYS A 100 -16.00 -15.80 -10.27
N ILE A 101 -16.08 -16.21 -9.01
CA ILE A 101 -15.55 -17.49 -8.53
C ILE A 101 -16.27 -18.66 -9.19
N PHE A 102 -17.61 -18.65 -9.20
CA PHE A 102 -18.41 -19.68 -9.87
C PHE A 102 -18.07 -19.80 -11.34
N MET A 103 -17.91 -18.68 -12.05
CA MET A 103 -17.49 -18.71 -13.46
C MET A 103 -16.11 -19.33 -13.63
N ILE A 104 -15.11 -18.93 -12.82
CA ILE A 104 -13.76 -19.52 -12.88
C ILE A 104 -13.82 -21.05 -12.70
N PHE A 105 -14.60 -21.53 -11.73
CA PHE A 105 -14.72 -22.96 -11.45
C PHE A 105 -15.60 -23.74 -12.45
N SER A 106 -16.67 -23.14 -12.97
CA SER A 106 -17.62 -23.83 -13.88
C SER A 106 -17.15 -23.87 -15.33
N SER A 107 -16.43 -22.84 -15.77
CA SER A 107 -16.00 -22.69 -17.17
C SER A 107 -14.54 -23.07 -17.40
N GLY A 108 -13.80 -23.41 -16.34
CA GLY A 108 -12.36 -23.70 -16.40
C GLY A 108 -11.52 -22.49 -16.83
N TRP A 109 -12.09 -21.28 -16.77
CA TRP A 109 -11.41 -20.07 -17.21
C TRP A 109 -10.23 -19.72 -16.31
N SER A 110 -9.15 -19.24 -16.93
CA SER A 110 -8.11 -18.57 -16.18
C SER A 110 -8.67 -17.32 -15.51
N VAL A 111 -8.13 -16.97 -14.33
CA VAL A 111 -8.50 -15.73 -13.60
C VAL A 111 -8.36 -14.50 -14.51
N LYS A 112 -7.41 -14.49 -15.44
CA LYS A 112 -7.21 -13.42 -16.44
C LYS A 112 -8.41 -13.29 -17.40
N ASN A 113 -8.96 -14.41 -17.86
CA ASN A 113 -10.12 -14.40 -18.77
C ASN A 113 -11.39 -13.99 -18.03
N ALA A 114 -11.56 -14.44 -16.78
CA ALA A 114 -12.68 -14.02 -15.93
C ALA A 114 -12.63 -12.50 -15.61
N LYS A 115 -11.43 -11.91 -15.49
CA LYS A 115 -11.23 -10.46 -15.33
C LYS A 115 -11.67 -9.66 -16.56
N LEU A 116 -11.35 -10.14 -17.77
CA LEU A 116 -11.72 -9.49 -19.03
C LEU A 116 -13.23 -9.52 -19.30
N LEU A 117 -13.89 -10.66 -19.04
CA LEU A 117 -15.30 -10.87 -19.38
C LEU A 117 -16.29 -10.24 -18.40
N LEU A 118 -15.95 -10.16 -17.12
CA LEU A 118 -16.81 -9.55 -16.11
C LEU A 118 -16.56 -8.04 -15.94
N GLY A 119 -15.63 -7.48 -16.72
CA GLY A 119 -15.08 -6.15 -16.47
C GLY A 119 -14.38 -6.10 -15.12
N GLU A 120 -13.06 -5.92 -15.09
CA GLU A 120 -12.49 -5.31 -13.91
C GLU A 120 -13.07 -3.89 -13.78
N GLY A 121 -14.03 -3.71 -12.88
CA GLY A 121 -14.25 -2.42 -12.22
C GLY A 121 -14.65 -1.25 -13.11
N ASN A 122 -15.60 -1.41 -14.03
CA ASN A 122 -16.27 -0.23 -14.62
C ASN A 122 -17.40 0.30 -13.74
N ASP A 123 -17.83 -0.47 -12.73
CA ASP A 123 -18.77 0.05 -11.74
C ASP A 123 -18.05 1.02 -10.78
N VAL A 124 -18.53 2.26 -10.80
CA VAL A 124 -18.00 3.38 -10.03
C VAL A 124 -18.06 3.09 -8.52
N PHE A 125 -19.10 2.41 -8.04
CA PHE A 125 -19.24 2.09 -6.61
C PHE A 125 -18.18 1.10 -6.14
N THR A 126 -17.92 0.05 -6.94
CA THR A 126 -16.89 -0.93 -6.63
C THR A 126 -15.52 -0.28 -6.55
N VAL A 127 -15.14 0.54 -7.54
CA VAL A 127 -13.78 1.13 -7.62
C VAL A 127 -13.55 2.24 -6.59
N TYR A 128 -14.52 3.13 -6.39
CA TYR A 128 -14.34 4.34 -5.58
C TYR A 128 -14.87 4.20 -4.15
N PHE A 129 -15.66 3.18 -3.83
CA PHE A 129 -16.24 3.01 -2.50
C PHE A 129 -15.90 1.67 -1.88
N PHE A 130 -16.39 0.56 -2.45
CA PHE A 130 -16.30 -0.74 -1.79
C PHE A 130 -14.90 -1.36 -1.81
N ASP A 131 -14.15 -1.30 -2.92
CA ASP A 131 -12.76 -1.79 -2.95
C ASP A 131 -11.85 -1.03 -1.96
N PRO A 132 -11.88 0.32 -1.90
CA PRO A 132 -11.15 1.06 -0.89
C PRO A 132 -11.63 0.80 0.54
N PHE A 133 -12.94 0.69 0.77
CA PHE A 133 -13.49 0.33 2.09
C PHE A 133 -13.01 -1.04 2.56
N ASN A 134 -13.05 -2.05 1.68
CA ASN A 134 -12.52 -3.38 1.94
C ASN A 134 -11.03 -3.35 2.24
N PHE A 135 -10.27 -2.50 1.53
CA PHE A 135 -8.84 -2.32 1.80
C PHE A 135 -8.60 -1.74 3.20
N PHE A 136 -9.39 -0.74 3.63
CA PHE A 136 -9.40 -0.25 5.01
C PHE A 136 -9.76 -1.35 6.02
N LEU A 137 -10.80 -2.14 5.71
CA LEU A 137 -11.30 -3.20 6.57
C LEU A 137 -10.22 -4.25 6.87
N VAL A 138 -9.31 -4.54 5.94
CA VAL A 138 -8.14 -5.43 6.16
C VAL A 138 -7.39 -5.06 7.43
N ALA A 139 -6.91 -3.81 7.52
CA ALA A 139 -6.11 -3.36 8.65
C ALA A 139 -6.96 -3.24 9.93
N LEU A 140 -8.23 -2.85 9.80
CA LEU A 140 -9.16 -2.80 10.93
C LEU A 140 -9.41 -4.19 11.52
N THR A 141 -9.63 -5.21 10.69
CA THR A 141 -9.85 -6.60 11.12
C THR A 141 -8.69 -7.11 11.96
N VAL A 142 -7.45 -6.83 11.55
CA VAL A 142 -6.27 -7.21 12.34
C VAL A 142 -6.28 -6.53 13.72
N TYR A 143 -6.64 -5.25 13.76
CA TYR A 143 -6.75 -4.50 15.02
C TYR A 143 -7.81 -5.13 15.93
N LEU A 144 -8.98 -5.49 15.37
CA LEU A 144 -10.07 -6.09 16.11
C LEU A 144 -9.71 -7.48 16.66
N ILE A 145 -9.02 -8.32 15.87
CA ILE A 145 -8.54 -9.64 16.31
C ILE A 145 -7.64 -9.51 17.55
N ILE A 146 -6.80 -8.49 17.58
CA ILE A 146 -5.84 -8.29 18.68
C ILE A 146 -6.53 -7.65 19.88
N TYR A 147 -7.18 -6.49 19.71
CA TYR A 147 -7.58 -5.63 20.84
C TYR A 147 -9.08 -5.66 21.15
N LYS A 148 -9.94 -6.06 20.20
CA LYS A 148 -11.40 -5.96 20.30
C LYS A 148 -12.12 -7.22 19.82
N ARG A 149 -11.71 -8.37 20.37
CA ARG A 149 -12.22 -9.70 20.00
C ARG A 149 -13.74 -9.90 20.12
N LYS A 150 -14.44 -9.01 20.83
CA LYS A 150 -15.91 -9.01 20.94
C LYS A 150 -16.60 -8.56 19.66
N GLU A 151 -15.92 -7.82 18.77
CA GLU A 151 -16.44 -7.36 17.48
C GLU A 151 -16.43 -8.47 16.42
N LYS A 152 -17.05 -9.62 16.74
CA LYS A 152 -16.99 -10.85 15.93
C LYS A 152 -17.48 -10.62 14.50
N PHE A 153 -18.58 -9.89 14.32
CA PHE A 153 -19.12 -9.59 12.99
C PHE A 153 -18.07 -8.96 12.08
N LEU A 154 -17.46 -7.85 12.48
CA LEU A 154 -16.44 -7.16 11.67
C LEU A 154 -15.18 -8.01 11.42
N ILE A 155 -14.81 -8.86 12.39
CA ILE A 155 -13.68 -9.79 12.23
C ILE A 155 -14.00 -10.83 11.15
N PHE A 156 -15.12 -11.53 11.26
CA PHE A 156 -15.54 -12.51 10.27
C PHE A 156 -15.74 -11.88 8.90
N SER A 157 -16.38 -10.71 8.87
CA SER A 157 -16.61 -9.93 7.67
C SER A 157 -15.33 -9.63 6.90
N GLY A 158 -14.35 -9.03 7.56
CA GLY A 158 -13.10 -8.69 6.89
C GLY A 158 -12.26 -9.90 6.51
N LEU A 159 -12.30 -11.00 7.28
CA LEU A 159 -11.62 -12.26 6.88
C LEU A 159 -12.27 -12.86 5.62
N PHE A 160 -13.59 -12.97 5.62
CA PHE A 160 -14.35 -13.56 4.52
C PHE A 160 -14.22 -12.75 3.23
N LEU A 161 -14.41 -11.42 3.29
CA LEU A 161 -14.29 -10.54 2.11
C LEU A 161 -12.87 -10.54 1.54
N ASN A 162 -11.83 -10.67 2.38
CA ASN A 162 -10.46 -10.80 1.91
C ASN A 162 -10.20 -12.13 1.19
N ILE A 163 -10.73 -13.24 1.71
CA ILE A 163 -10.63 -14.55 1.06
C ILE A 163 -11.40 -14.52 -0.26
N LEU A 164 -12.63 -14.00 -0.27
CA LEU A 164 -13.42 -13.86 -1.50
C LEU A 164 -12.70 -13.02 -2.55
N PHE A 165 -12.14 -11.87 -2.16
CA PHE A 165 -11.38 -11.03 -3.09
C PHE A 165 -10.17 -11.77 -3.69
N PHE A 166 -9.43 -12.49 -2.86
CA PHE A 166 -8.29 -13.28 -3.32
C PHE A 166 -8.73 -14.36 -4.31
N MET A 167 -9.80 -15.10 -4.01
CA MET A 167 -10.34 -16.12 -4.91
C MET A 167 -10.90 -15.52 -6.21
N ALA A 168 -11.58 -14.37 -6.14
CA ALA A 168 -12.20 -13.73 -7.29
C ALA A 168 -11.20 -13.01 -8.22
N THR A 169 -10.08 -12.51 -7.69
CA THR A 169 -9.14 -11.66 -8.45
C THR A 169 -7.76 -12.27 -8.63
N GLY A 170 -7.40 -13.30 -7.86
CA GLY A 170 -6.05 -13.84 -7.74
C GLY A 170 -5.04 -12.87 -7.10
N SER A 171 -5.46 -11.66 -6.70
CA SER A 171 -4.55 -10.64 -6.18
C SER A 171 -4.15 -10.93 -4.75
N ARG A 172 -2.84 -10.98 -4.50
CA ARG A 172 -2.24 -11.27 -3.19
C ARG A 172 -2.06 -10.02 -2.33
N ALA A 173 -2.28 -8.83 -2.88
CA ALA A 173 -1.95 -7.57 -2.22
C ALA A 173 -2.70 -7.37 -0.89
N ARG A 174 -4.00 -7.73 -0.81
CA ARG A 174 -4.78 -7.63 0.44
C ARG A 174 -4.30 -8.62 1.51
N LEU A 175 -3.88 -9.81 1.11
CA LEU A 175 -3.31 -10.81 2.03
C LEU A 175 -1.95 -10.35 2.58
N ILE A 176 -1.09 -9.82 1.72
CA ILE A 176 0.18 -9.21 2.14
C ILE A 176 -0.11 -8.05 3.10
N PHE A 177 -1.09 -7.19 2.79
CA PHE A 177 -1.46 -6.10 3.69
C PHE A 177 -1.98 -6.57 5.05
N PHE A 178 -2.78 -7.65 5.08
CA PHE A 178 -3.24 -8.28 6.31
C PHE A 178 -2.07 -8.75 7.18
N VAL A 179 -1.10 -9.44 6.56
CA VAL A 179 0.12 -9.94 7.23
C VAL A 179 1.00 -8.79 7.73
N LEU A 180 1.21 -7.77 6.91
CA LEU A 180 1.93 -6.56 7.28
C LEU A 180 1.26 -5.84 8.45
N SER A 181 -0.07 -5.77 8.47
CA SER A 181 -0.82 -5.14 9.57
C SER A 181 -0.53 -5.81 10.91
N PHE A 182 -0.39 -7.14 10.95
CA PHE A 182 0.03 -7.86 12.16
C PHE A 182 1.45 -7.48 12.58
N ALA A 183 2.38 -7.43 11.63
CA ALA A 183 3.77 -7.04 11.88
C ALA A 183 3.85 -5.61 12.45
N VAL A 184 3.09 -4.67 11.88
CA VAL A 184 3.04 -3.28 12.34
C VAL A 184 2.51 -3.17 13.76
N MET A 185 1.45 -3.90 14.09
CA MET A 185 0.92 -3.90 15.46
C MET A 185 1.95 -4.46 16.43
N ALA A 186 2.68 -5.50 16.05
CA ALA A 186 3.78 -6.04 16.85
C ALA A 186 4.95 -5.06 17.02
N LEU A 187 5.33 -4.33 15.97
CA LEU A 187 6.43 -3.36 16.04
C LEU A 187 6.07 -2.12 16.87
N THR A 188 4.83 -1.63 16.75
CA THR A 188 4.41 -0.34 17.31
C THR A 188 3.77 -0.45 18.68
N ASP A 189 3.23 -1.60 19.07
CA ASP A 189 2.70 -1.79 20.43
C ASP A 189 3.73 -2.43 21.37
N ARG A 190 3.83 -1.80 22.55
CA ARG A 190 4.70 -2.20 23.66
C ARG A 190 3.92 -2.75 24.85
N SER A 191 2.60 -2.93 24.71
CA SER A 191 1.78 -3.55 25.76
C SER A 191 2.22 -4.98 26.07
N GLU A 192 2.09 -5.39 27.34
CA GLU A 192 2.38 -6.77 27.79
C GLU A 192 1.57 -7.82 27.02
N TYR A 193 0.35 -7.46 26.62
CA TYR A 193 -0.51 -8.30 25.79
C TYR A 193 0.14 -8.66 24.45
N MET A 194 0.81 -7.69 23.82
CA MET A 194 1.51 -7.89 22.56
C MET A 194 2.79 -8.71 22.69
N VAL A 195 3.40 -8.80 23.87
CA VAL A 195 4.54 -9.71 24.11
C VAL A 195 4.13 -11.17 23.87
N LYS A 196 2.93 -11.56 24.31
CA LYS A 196 2.39 -12.91 24.07
C LYS A 196 2.11 -13.16 22.59
N ILE A 197 1.58 -12.18 21.86
CA ILE A 197 1.26 -12.29 20.43
C ILE A 197 2.51 -12.29 19.55
N LYS A 198 3.55 -11.53 19.90
CA LYS A 198 4.84 -11.49 19.19
C LYS A 198 5.44 -12.88 18.95
N SER A 199 5.31 -13.78 19.93
CA SER A 199 5.75 -15.18 19.80
C SER A 199 5.03 -15.95 18.68
N LYS A 200 3.80 -15.53 18.32
CA LYS A 200 2.95 -16.14 17.30
C LYS A 200 2.96 -15.41 15.96
N VAL A 201 3.36 -14.14 15.93
CA VAL A 201 3.46 -13.34 14.70
C VAL A 201 4.40 -13.99 13.69
N LYS A 202 5.48 -14.65 14.15
CA LYS A 202 6.36 -15.41 13.24
C LYS A 202 5.61 -16.49 12.46
N TYR A 203 4.63 -17.18 13.06
CA TYR A 203 3.84 -18.19 12.37
C TYR A 203 2.83 -17.57 11.40
N ILE A 204 2.29 -16.39 11.72
CA ILE A 204 1.41 -15.64 10.81
C ILE A 204 2.21 -15.13 9.60
N LEU A 205 3.43 -14.61 9.82
CA LEU A 205 4.34 -14.20 8.76
C LEU A 205 4.75 -15.40 7.89
N LEU A 206 5.08 -16.54 8.50
CA LEU A 206 5.41 -17.77 7.79
C LEU A 206 4.21 -18.33 6.99
N ALA A 207 3.00 -18.26 7.54
CA ALA A 207 1.78 -18.64 6.82
C ALA A 207 1.49 -17.68 5.64
N GLY A 208 1.69 -16.37 5.84
CA GLY A 208 1.60 -15.38 4.77
C GLY A 208 2.61 -15.63 3.65
N ALA A 209 3.87 -15.91 4.01
CA ALA A 209 4.91 -16.31 3.07
C ALA A 209 4.56 -17.63 2.35
N GLY A 210 4.03 -18.61 3.08
CA GLY A 210 3.52 -19.87 2.52
C GLY A 210 2.47 -19.63 1.45
N ILE A 211 1.43 -18.83 1.72
CA ILE A 211 0.37 -18.52 0.73
C ILE A 211 0.95 -17.84 -0.52
N VAL A 212 1.91 -16.93 -0.36
CA VAL A 212 2.59 -16.29 -1.50
C VAL A 212 3.37 -17.32 -2.32
N ILE A 213 4.05 -18.26 -1.66
CA ILE A 213 4.86 -19.30 -2.29
C ILE A 213 3.98 -20.36 -3.01
N THR A 214 2.98 -20.93 -2.34
CA THR A 214 2.18 -22.06 -2.89
C THR A 214 1.36 -21.66 -4.11
N VAL A 215 0.95 -20.39 -4.21
CA VAL A 215 0.15 -19.86 -5.33
C VAL A 215 1.05 -19.38 -6.49
N SER A 216 2.37 -19.31 -6.30
CA SER A 216 3.33 -18.92 -7.35
C SER A 216 3.65 -20.03 -8.36
N GLY A 217 3.02 -21.20 -8.22
CA GLY A 217 3.19 -22.32 -9.14
C GLY A 217 4.31 -23.27 -8.70
N TYR A 218 4.00 -24.57 -8.72
CA TYR A 218 4.99 -25.63 -8.60
C TYR A 218 5.92 -25.60 -9.81
N GLY A 219 7.21 -25.31 -9.61
CA GLY A 219 8.23 -25.49 -10.66
C GLY A 219 9.31 -24.41 -10.77
N MET A 220 9.11 -23.22 -10.19
CA MET A 220 10.18 -22.19 -10.19
C MET A 220 11.16 -22.42 -9.04
N GLN A 221 12.46 -22.22 -9.31
CA GLN A 221 13.47 -22.10 -8.25
C GLN A 221 13.04 -20.95 -7.32
N LEU A 222 12.58 -21.27 -6.11
CA LEU A 222 12.00 -20.29 -5.16
C LEU A 222 12.89 -19.08 -4.93
N PHE A 223 14.21 -19.31 -4.88
CA PHE A 223 15.19 -18.24 -4.74
C PHE A 223 15.22 -17.31 -5.95
N LYS A 224 15.14 -17.85 -7.19
CA LYS A 224 15.04 -17.05 -8.42
C LYS A 224 13.78 -16.17 -8.41
N SER A 225 12.63 -16.74 -8.06
CA SER A 225 11.37 -15.98 -7.97
C SER A 225 11.44 -14.86 -6.94
N PHE A 226 11.97 -15.15 -5.75
CA PHE A 226 12.14 -14.14 -4.70
C PHE A 226 13.11 -13.03 -5.13
N TYR A 227 14.23 -13.41 -5.75
CA TYR A 227 15.24 -12.49 -6.26
C TYR A 227 14.63 -11.46 -7.22
N PHE A 228 13.96 -11.92 -8.28
CA PHE A 228 13.31 -11.03 -9.24
C PHE A 228 12.16 -10.24 -8.60
N TYR A 229 11.35 -10.84 -7.72
CA TYR A 229 10.29 -10.09 -7.04
C TYR A 229 10.84 -8.94 -6.19
N ALA A 230 12.00 -9.12 -5.57
CA ALA A 230 12.63 -8.12 -4.73
C ALA A 230 13.32 -7.01 -5.53
N CYS A 231 14.03 -7.33 -6.62
CA CYS A 231 14.92 -6.35 -7.27
C CYS A 231 14.59 -5.99 -8.73
N SER A 232 13.60 -6.65 -9.37
CA SER A 232 13.18 -6.31 -10.75
C SER A 232 12.67 -4.88 -10.92
N CYS A 233 12.38 -4.18 -9.82
CA CYS A 233 11.99 -2.79 -9.92
C CYS A 233 13.09 -1.86 -10.44
N VAL A 234 14.36 -2.25 -10.29
CA VAL A 234 15.51 -1.49 -10.78
C VAL A 234 15.56 -1.49 -12.32
N PRO A 235 15.63 -2.65 -13.02
CA PRO A 235 15.62 -2.66 -14.48
C PRO A 235 14.31 -2.17 -15.10
N LEU A 236 13.16 -2.38 -14.43
CA LEU A 236 11.91 -1.80 -14.91
C LEU A 236 11.91 -0.28 -14.84
N MET A 237 12.43 0.31 -13.77
CA MET A 237 12.57 1.75 -13.68
C MET A 237 13.57 2.28 -14.71
N ASP A 238 14.63 1.54 -15.02
CA ASP A 238 15.53 1.93 -16.11
C ASP A 238 14.81 2.02 -17.43
N SER A 239 14.01 1.01 -17.78
CA SER A 239 13.20 1.07 -19.01
C SER A 239 12.22 2.26 -19.04
N LEU A 240 11.84 2.80 -17.88
CA LEU A 240 11.00 4.00 -17.80
C LEU A 240 11.82 5.27 -18.02
N ILE A 241 13.02 5.34 -17.44
CA ILE A 241 13.91 6.51 -17.50
C ILE A 241 14.59 6.61 -18.87
N THR A 242 15.11 5.51 -19.40
CA THR A 242 15.88 5.51 -20.67
C THR A 242 14.99 5.58 -21.89
N GLN A 243 13.76 5.08 -21.79
CA GLN A 243 12.78 5.13 -22.88
C GLN A 243 11.74 6.23 -22.68
N SER A 244 11.98 7.18 -21.76
CA SER A 244 11.01 8.23 -21.48
C SER A 244 10.70 9.08 -22.70
N ASP A 245 11.71 9.36 -23.50
CA ASP A 245 11.55 10.20 -24.68
C ASP A 245 10.82 9.47 -25.82
N TYR A 246 10.77 8.14 -25.77
CA TYR A 246 10.05 7.32 -26.76
C TYR A 246 8.62 6.99 -26.33
N HIS A 247 8.43 6.54 -25.09
CA HIS A 247 7.13 6.10 -24.58
C HIS A 247 6.35 7.19 -23.84
N PHE A 248 7.01 8.27 -23.40
CA PHE A 248 6.43 9.34 -22.57
C PHE A 248 6.62 10.73 -23.21
N THR A 249 6.46 10.81 -24.54
CA THR A 249 6.53 12.05 -25.34
C THR A 249 5.49 13.11 -24.96
N GLN A 250 4.48 12.75 -24.15
CA GLN A 250 3.36 13.62 -23.80
C GLN A 250 3.68 14.54 -22.60
N GLY A 251 4.89 14.44 -22.04
CA GLY A 251 5.37 15.28 -20.96
C GLY A 251 5.11 14.72 -19.57
N TYR A 252 5.38 15.53 -18.55
CA TYR A 252 5.24 15.12 -17.16
C TYR A 252 3.79 15.16 -16.66
N THR A 253 3.49 14.36 -15.64
CA THR A 253 2.16 14.32 -15.00
C THR A 253 2.01 15.26 -13.81
N TYR A 254 3.06 16.00 -13.42
CA TYR A 254 3.04 17.07 -12.42
C TYR A 254 2.41 16.68 -11.07
N GLY A 255 2.58 15.43 -10.65
CA GLY A 255 2.06 14.87 -9.40
C GLY A 255 0.73 14.13 -9.57
N VAL A 256 0.06 14.25 -10.72
CA VAL A 256 -1.21 13.57 -10.99
C VAL A 256 -1.05 12.07 -10.98
N LEU A 257 0.07 11.52 -11.46
CA LEU A 257 0.29 10.08 -11.44
C LEU A 257 0.46 9.58 -10.00
N SER A 258 1.42 10.12 -9.26
CA SER A 258 1.70 9.64 -7.91
C SER A 258 0.58 9.90 -6.90
N CYS A 259 -0.21 10.96 -7.10
CA CYS A 259 -1.35 11.31 -6.24
C CYS A 259 -2.70 10.94 -6.88
N ASN A 260 -2.71 10.13 -7.94
CA ASN A 260 -3.91 9.84 -8.73
C ASN A 260 -5.07 9.35 -7.85
N GLY A 261 -4.80 8.48 -6.87
CA GLY A 261 -5.83 7.94 -5.99
C GLY A 261 -6.60 8.99 -5.20
N PHE A 262 -5.97 10.12 -4.87
CA PHE A 262 -6.65 11.25 -4.22
C PHE A 262 -7.24 12.23 -5.23
N LEU A 263 -6.51 12.55 -6.30
CA LEU A 263 -6.88 13.61 -7.24
C LEU A 263 -7.99 13.20 -8.21
N ARG A 264 -8.08 11.92 -8.57
CA ARG A 264 -9.04 11.38 -9.55
C ARG A 264 -10.50 11.55 -9.13
N ILE A 265 -10.75 11.72 -7.83
CA ILE A 265 -12.10 11.92 -7.27
C ILE A 265 -12.71 13.22 -7.82
N ILE A 266 -11.89 14.25 -8.05
CA ILE A 266 -12.36 15.58 -8.49
C ILE A 266 -13.00 15.53 -9.90
N PRO A 267 -12.30 15.12 -10.98
CA PRO A 267 -12.91 15.07 -12.31
C PRO A 267 -14.08 14.08 -12.37
N LYS A 268 -14.08 13.02 -11.55
CA LYS A 268 -15.19 12.06 -11.49
C LYS A 268 -16.42 12.62 -10.79
N ALA A 269 -16.25 13.37 -9.71
CA ALA A 269 -17.35 14.07 -9.05
C ALA A 269 -17.99 15.10 -9.99
N ILE A 270 -17.17 15.86 -10.73
CA ILE A 270 -17.68 16.81 -11.73
C ILE A 270 -18.43 16.06 -12.83
N GLN A 271 -17.91 14.93 -13.31
CA GLN A 271 -18.60 14.11 -14.31
C GLN A 271 -19.97 13.63 -13.82
N LEU A 272 -20.07 13.22 -12.54
CA LEU A 272 -21.32 12.78 -11.93
C LEU A 272 -22.36 13.91 -11.85
N ILE A 273 -21.92 15.13 -11.50
CA ILE A 273 -22.81 16.29 -11.36
C ILE A 273 -23.24 16.83 -12.72
N THR A 274 -22.33 16.89 -13.68
CA THR A 274 -22.55 17.55 -14.98
C THR A 274 -23.03 16.60 -16.07
N GLY A 275 -22.98 15.29 -15.84
CA GLY A 275 -23.20 14.25 -16.85
C GLY A 275 -22.09 14.15 -17.91
N ASN A 276 -21.12 15.06 -17.91
CA ASN A 276 -20.12 15.20 -18.96
C ASN A 276 -18.73 14.77 -18.48
N PRO A 277 -18.00 13.93 -19.24
CA PRO A 277 -16.67 13.49 -18.84
C PRO A 277 -15.67 14.66 -18.85
N VAL A 278 -15.02 14.90 -17.71
CA VAL A 278 -13.91 15.86 -17.60
C VAL A 278 -12.64 15.25 -18.21
N LYS A 279 -12.18 15.80 -19.34
CA LYS A 279 -11.00 15.32 -20.09
C LYS A 279 -9.81 16.28 -19.93
N TRP A 280 -9.29 16.39 -18.72
CA TRP A 280 -8.04 17.14 -18.51
C TRP A 280 -6.85 16.31 -19.02
N SER A 281 -6.04 16.92 -19.90
CA SER A 281 -4.93 16.24 -20.60
C SER A 281 -3.98 15.52 -19.65
N VAL A 282 -3.65 16.12 -18.52
CA VAL A 282 -2.75 15.54 -17.51
C VAL A 282 -3.24 14.21 -16.94
N PHE A 283 -4.56 14.04 -16.76
CA PHE A 283 -5.14 12.78 -16.29
C PHE A 283 -5.14 11.71 -17.38
N THR A 284 -5.31 12.12 -18.65
CA THR A 284 -5.18 11.22 -19.80
C THR A 284 -3.74 10.72 -19.96
N ILE A 285 -2.75 11.59 -19.73
CA ILE A 285 -1.33 11.21 -19.75
C ILE A 285 -1.04 10.22 -18.61
N ALA A 286 -1.51 10.51 -17.40
CA ALA A 286 -1.36 9.61 -16.25
C ALA A 286 -2.00 8.23 -16.49
N ASP A 287 -3.13 8.17 -17.21
CA ASP A 287 -3.77 6.90 -17.58
C ASP A 287 -2.91 6.07 -18.53
N LYS A 288 -2.33 6.70 -19.55
CA LYS A 288 -1.40 6.01 -20.46
C LYS A 288 -0.19 5.46 -19.73
N TYR A 289 0.35 6.20 -18.76
CA TYR A 289 1.49 5.74 -17.97
C TYR A 289 1.08 4.59 -17.04
N THR A 290 -0.13 4.65 -16.47
CA THR A 290 -0.68 3.56 -15.66
C THR A 290 -0.87 2.29 -16.49
N GLU A 291 -1.45 2.42 -17.68
CA GLU A 291 -1.61 1.32 -18.64
C GLU A 291 -0.24 0.73 -19.02
N TYR A 292 0.74 1.59 -19.25
CA TYR A 292 2.09 1.17 -19.58
C TYR A 292 2.73 0.31 -18.49
N PHE A 293 2.39 0.55 -17.22
CA PHE A 293 2.90 -0.27 -16.12
C PHE A 293 2.36 -1.70 -16.09
N GLU A 294 1.25 -1.98 -16.76
CA GLU A 294 0.65 -3.31 -16.80
C GLU A 294 1.33 -4.22 -17.86
N TYR A 295 2.06 -3.63 -18.82
CA TYR A 295 2.82 -4.40 -19.80
C TYR A 295 4.01 -5.13 -19.15
N ALA A 296 4.12 -6.42 -19.47
CA ALA A 296 5.25 -7.24 -19.04
C ALA A 296 6.49 -6.91 -19.88
N LYS A 297 7.62 -6.74 -19.20
CA LYS A 297 8.91 -6.43 -19.80
C LYS A 297 9.97 -7.40 -19.32
N TYR A 298 10.95 -7.64 -20.18
CA TYR A 298 12.11 -8.44 -19.84
C TYR A 298 12.97 -7.71 -18.81
N VAL A 299 13.27 -8.42 -17.72
CA VAL A 299 14.25 -8.00 -16.70
C VAL A 299 15.47 -8.91 -16.67
N ALA A 300 15.39 -10.04 -17.37
CA ALA A 300 16.48 -10.94 -17.73
C ALA A 300 16.08 -11.67 -19.03
N PRO A 301 16.99 -12.39 -19.73
CA PRO A 301 16.69 -13.05 -21.00
C PRO A 301 15.43 -13.93 -21.00
N ASP A 302 15.21 -14.66 -19.90
CA ASP A 302 14.09 -15.61 -19.75
C ASP A 302 13.10 -15.19 -18.65
N GLU A 303 13.14 -13.93 -18.20
CA GLU A 303 12.30 -13.46 -17.10
C GLU A 303 11.59 -12.16 -17.47
N ILE A 304 10.26 -12.19 -17.41
CA ILE A 304 9.40 -11.04 -17.63
C ILE A 304 8.66 -10.66 -16.35
N THR A 305 8.51 -9.37 -16.11
CA THR A 305 7.71 -8.85 -14.99
C THR A 305 6.99 -7.57 -15.40
N ASN A 306 5.95 -7.20 -14.66
CA ASN A 306 5.18 -5.96 -14.84
C ASN A 306 4.98 -5.23 -13.52
N SER A 307 4.43 -4.02 -13.57
CA SER A 307 3.92 -3.25 -12.42
C SER A 307 4.92 -2.82 -11.33
N PHE A 308 6.16 -3.29 -11.31
CA PHE A 308 7.18 -2.93 -10.32
C PHE A 308 8.06 -1.75 -10.77
N TYR A 309 7.50 -0.57 -11.03
CA TYR A 309 8.31 0.59 -11.47
C TYR A 309 8.86 1.43 -10.31
N SER A 310 8.54 1.03 -9.08
CA SER A 310 8.81 1.75 -7.82
C SER A 310 8.14 3.12 -7.71
N PHE A 311 8.02 3.62 -6.48
CA PHE A 311 7.52 4.97 -6.22
C PHE A 311 8.44 6.06 -6.81
N ILE A 312 9.74 5.78 -6.91
CA ILE A 312 10.73 6.70 -7.48
C ILE A 312 10.48 6.89 -8.98
N GLY A 313 10.19 5.79 -9.70
CA GLY A 313 9.80 5.85 -11.10
C GLY A 313 8.52 6.66 -11.32
N ASN A 314 7.55 6.56 -10.41
CA ASN A 314 6.35 7.41 -10.47
C ASN A 314 6.68 8.90 -10.32
N PHE A 315 7.57 9.25 -9.37
CA PHE A 315 7.99 10.63 -9.17
C PHE A 315 8.80 11.18 -10.36
N PHE A 316 9.53 10.31 -11.07
CA PHE A 316 10.21 10.68 -12.30
C PHE A 316 9.22 11.01 -13.42
N LEU A 317 8.14 10.23 -13.60
CA LEU A 317 7.11 10.58 -14.58
C LEU A 317 6.32 11.85 -14.21
N ASP A 318 6.28 12.19 -12.92
CA ASP A 318 5.64 13.42 -12.47
C ASP A 318 6.49 14.69 -12.70
N GLY A 319 7.81 14.60 -12.90
CA GLY A 319 8.62 15.82 -13.10
C GLY A 319 10.12 15.60 -13.32
N GLY A 320 10.54 14.45 -13.82
CA GLY A 320 11.93 14.05 -14.00
C GLY A 320 12.70 14.03 -12.69
N TYR A 321 13.98 14.39 -12.73
CA TYR A 321 14.82 14.51 -11.53
C TYR A 321 14.26 15.50 -10.50
N VAL A 322 13.65 16.60 -10.95
CA VAL A 322 13.03 17.60 -10.07
C VAL A 322 11.84 16.99 -9.33
N GLY A 323 11.00 16.24 -10.04
CA GLY A 323 9.90 15.47 -9.46
C GLY A 323 10.39 14.47 -8.41
N VAL A 324 11.42 13.70 -8.72
CA VAL A 324 12.03 12.73 -7.79
C VAL A 324 12.50 13.40 -6.50
N VAL A 325 13.18 14.55 -6.60
CA VAL A 325 13.64 15.31 -5.43
C VAL A 325 12.45 15.83 -4.60
N LEU A 326 11.55 16.60 -5.21
CA LEU A 326 10.47 17.28 -4.49
C LEU A 326 9.47 16.29 -3.89
N PHE A 327 8.99 15.32 -4.67
CA PHE A 327 8.01 14.36 -4.18
C PHE A 327 8.61 13.41 -3.14
N SER A 328 9.90 13.05 -3.23
CA SER A 328 10.55 12.24 -2.18
C SER A 328 10.65 12.98 -0.85
N ILE A 329 10.96 14.29 -0.86
CA ILE A 329 10.93 15.12 0.36
C ILE A 329 9.52 15.11 0.96
N VAL A 330 8.50 15.41 0.16
CA VAL A 330 7.10 15.45 0.62
C VAL A 330 6.68 14.08 1.16
N TYR A 331 7.04 13.01 0.46
CA TYR A 331 6.73 11.64 0.87
C TYR A 331 7.36 11.31 2.23
N GLY A 332 8.67 11.52 2.40
CA GLY A 332 9.36 11.32 3.68
C GLY A 332 8.79 12.16 4.82
N TYR A 333 8.46 13.42 4.51
CA TYR A 333 7.86 14.36 5.47
C TYR A 333 6.50 13.86 5.98
N VAL A 334 5.57 13.54 5.07
CA VAL A 334 4.21 13.09 5.41
C VAL A 334 4.24 11.78 6.21
N ILE A 335 5.07 10.82 5.78
CA ILE A 335 5.25 9.53 6.48
C ILE A 335 5.70 9.75 7.93
N CYS A 336 6.70 10.62 8.15
CA CYS A 336 7.19 10.94 9.49
C CYS A 336 6.13 11.65 10.35
N MET A 337 5.39 12.62 9.79
CA MET A 337 4.36 13.34 10.52
C MET A 337 3.24 12.42 11.00
N ILE A 338 2.77 11.51 10.13
CA ILE A 338 1.74 10.53 10.49
C ILE A 338 2.28 9.55 11.54
N TYR A 339 3.53 9.10 11.40
CA TYR A 339 4.17 8.22 12.37
C TYR A 339 4.25 8.86 13.76
N LYS A 340 4.82 10.07 13.86
CA LYS A 340 5.00 10.79 15.13
C LYS A 340 3.68 11.05 15.85
N LYS A 341 2.61 11.32 15.10
CA LYS A 341 1.28 11.54 15.67
C LYS A 341 0.64 10.26 16.24
N ASN A 342 0.96 9.09 15.69
CA ASN A 342 0.20 7.86 15.93
C ASN A 342 0.97 6.75 16.66
N ALA A 343 2.30 6.69 16.57
CA ALA A 343 3.11 5.57 17.07
C ALA A 343 2.89 5.27 18.58
N GLY A 344 2.66 6.31 19.38
CA GLY A 344 2.42 6.19 20.83
C GLY A 344 0.96 6.08 21.26
N ILE A 345 0.00 6.08 20.32
CA ILE A 345 -1.43 6.07 20.62
C ILE A 345 -1.99 4.68 20.34
N ASN A 346 -2.63 4.08 21.35
CA ASN A 346 -3.23 2.76 21.23
C ASN A 346 -4.74 2.86 21.00
N ASN A 347 -5.14 3.16 19.77
CA ASN A 347 -6.53 3.10 19.30
C ASN A 347 -6.58 2.62 17.85
N ALA A 348 -7.78 2.23 17.38
CA ALA A 348 -7.98 1.72 16.02
C ALA A 348 -7.46 2.68 14.96
N LYS A 349 -7.81 3.97 15.05
CA LYS A 349 -7.41 4.99 14.07
C LYS A 349 -5.90 5.03 13.89
N SER A 350 -5.15 5.18 14.99
CA SER A 350 -3.71 5.27 14.98
C SER A 350 -3.04 3.99 14.49
N LYS A 351 -3.51 2.81 14.93
CA LYS A 351 -2.95 1.52 14.49
C LYS A 351 -3.22 1.26 13.00
N VAL A 352 -4.42 1.57 12.52
CA VAL A 352 -4.78 1.44 11.10
C VAL A 352 -4.01 2.46 10.26
N MET A 353 -3.90 3.73 10.68
CA MET A 353 -3.07 4.74 10.00
C MET A 353 -1.63 4.25 9.85
N LEU A 354 -1.03 3.71 10.93
CA LEU A 354 0.31 3.15 10.87
C LEU A 354 0.37 2.00 9.85
N ALA A 355 -0.57 1.06 9.89
CA ALA A 355 -0.60 -0.07 8.94
C ALA A 355 -0.54 0.41 7.47
N PHE A 356 -1.32 1.43 7.09
CA PHE A 356 -1.28 2.01 5.75
C PHE A 356 0.10 2.61 5.41
N ILE A 357 0.73 3.29 6.36
CA ILE A 357 2.07 3.89 6.16
C ILE A 357 3.13 2.82 5.93
N TYR A 358 3.14 1.74 6.72
CA TYR A 358 4.08 0.63 6.48
C TYR A 358 3.76 -0.16 5.22
N TYR A 359 2.48 -0.31 4.85
CA TYR A 359 2.13 -0.85 3.54
C TYR A 359 2.74 -0.02 2.42
N ALA A 360 2.65 1.31 2.52
CA ALA A 360 3.22 2.21 1.53
C ALA A 360 4.76 2.09 1.44
N MET A 361 5.45 1.89 2.58
CA MET A 361 6.89 1.60 2.58
C MET A 361 7.21 0.25 1.95
N PHE A 362 6.45 -0.79 2.29
CA PHE A 362 6.66 -2.14 1.73
C PHE A 362 6.42 -2.18 0.22
N PHE A 363 5.33 -1.57 -0.25
CA PHE A 363 4.98 -1.50 -1.66
C PHE A 363 5.71 -0.40 -2.42
N SER A 364 6.65 0.32 -1.80
CA SER A 364 7.45 1.37 -2.45
C SER A 364 8.29 0.83 -3.61
N MET A 365 8.67 -0.45 -3.58
CA MET A 365 9.33 -1.14 -4.70
C MET A 365 8.40 -1.39 -5.90
N VAL A 366 7.09 -1.40 -5.67
CA VAL A 366 6.09 -1.63 -6.73
C VAL A 366 5.73 -0.33 -7.41
N ARG A 367 5.19 0.61 -6.63
CA ARG A 367 4.70 1.92 -7.09
C ARG A 367 4.40 2.81 -5.88
N CYS A 368 4.23 4.11 -6.12
CA CYS A 368 3.69 5.02 -5.12
C CYS A 368 2.28 4.56 -4.75
N SER A 369 2.07 4.17 -3.48
CA SER A 369 0.77 3.64 -3.06
C SER A 369 -0.37 4.66 -3.21
N TRP A 370 -0.08 5.96 -3.16
CA TRP A 370 -1.06 7.04 -3.35
C TRP A 370 -1.63 7.13 -4.77
N MET A 371 -0.96 6.54 -5.75
CA MET A 371 -1.47 6.39 -7.12
C MET A 371 -2.71 5.49 -7.15
N SER A 372 -2.82 4.54 -6.23
CA SER A 372 -3.94 3.61 -6.18
C SER A 372 -5.16 4.22 -5.50
N ILE A 373 -6.29 4.29 -6.22
CA ILE A 373 -7.60 4.70 -5.68
C ILE A 373 -7.96 3.87 -4.45
N ARG A 374 -7.75 2.54 -4.50
CA ARG A 374 -8.01 1.62 -3.39
C ARG A 374 -7.25 2.00 -2.12
N PHE A 375 -5.97 2.34 -2.26
CA PHE A 375 -5.15 2.76 -1.12
C PHE A 375 -5.55 4.15 -0.64
N ALA A 376 -5.65 5.13 -1.54
CA ALA A 376 -5.89 6.52 -1.20
C ALA A 376 -7.25 6.73 -0.50
N ILE A 377 -8.34 6.22 -1.09
CA ILE A 377 -9.67 6.32 -0.49
C ILE A 377 -9.77 5.39 0.73
N GLY A 378 -9.13 4.22 0.71
CA GLY A 378 -9.02 3.35 1.88
C GLY A 378 -8.38 4.07 3.06
N PHE A 379 -7.36 4.88 2.81
CA PHE A 379 -6.72 5.72 3.83
C PHE A 379 -7.68 6.80 4.36
N LEU A 380 -8.55 7.35 3.51
CA LEU A 380 -9.60 8.29 3.93
C LEU A 380 -10.67 7.64 4.83
N PHE A 381 -11.00 6.36 4.60
CA PHE A 381 -11.93 5.63 5.47
C PHE A 381 -11.43 5.49 6.92
N VAL A 382 -10.11 5.60 7.16
CA VAL A 382 -9.54 5.61 8.51
C VAL A 382 -10.09 6.75 9.37
N PHE A 383 -10.53 7.85 8.74
CA PHE A 383 -11.11 8.99 9.46
C PHE A 383 -12.51 8.71 10.00
N LEU A 384 -13.21 7.64 9.58
CA LEU A 384 -14.45 7.18 10.20
C LEU A 384 -14.24 6.68 11.64
N LEU A 385 -13.03 6.26 11.97
CA LEU A 385 -12.63 5.89 13.33
C LEU A 385 -12.42 7.18 14.13
N ASN A 386 -13.48 7.64 14.78
CA ASN A 386 -13.43 8.74 15.73
C ASN A 386 -13.02 8.24 17.11
N SER A 387 -12.41 9.14 17.85
CA SER A 387 -11.76 8.82 19.09
C SER A 387 -11.97 9.98 20.05
N ASN A 388 -12.80 9.80 21.07
CA ASN A 388 -13.10 10.84 22.04
C ASN A 388 -11.98 10.92 23.09
N HIS A 389 -11.47 12.13 23.32
CA HIS A 389 -10.49 12.37 24.37
C HIS A 389 -11.21 12.58 25.71
N LYS A 390 -11.08 11.64 26.66
CA LYS A 390 -11.40 11.92 28.06
C LYS A 390 -10.12 12.26 28.82
N TYR A 391 -10.10 13.42 29.47
CA TYR A 391 -9.06 13.78 30.43
C TYR A 391 -9.33 13.02 31.74
N ARG A 392 -8.37 12.23 32.22
CA ARG A 392 -8.35 11.81 33.63
C ARG A 392 -7.43 12.77 34.36
N PHE A 393 -7.99 13.69 35.13
CA PHE A 393 -7.23 14.35 36.18
C PHE A 393 -6.92 13.30 37.24
N LYS A 394 -5.64 12.92 37.35
CA LYS A 394 -5.17 12.13 38.48
C LYS A 394 -5.00 13.14 39.62
N ILE A 395 -6.03 13.29 40.45
CA ILE A 395 -5.88 13.99 41.72
C ILE A 395 -4.92 13.12 42.53
N ARG A 396 -3.72 13.65 42.79
CA ARG A 396 -2.84 13.11 43.84
C ARG A 396 -3.52 13.49 45.15
N ASN A 397 -4.02 12.48 45.86
CA ASN A 397 -4.22 12.59 47.31
C ASN A 397 -2.85 12.48 47.99
#